data_AF-A0A016UP03-F1
#
_entry.id   AF-A0A016UP03-F1
#
_cell.length_a   1.000
_cell.length_b   1.000
_cell.length_c   1.000
_cell.angle_alpha   90.00
_cell.angle_beta   90.00
_cell.angle_gamma   90.00
#
_symmetry.space_group_name_H-M   'P 1'
#
loop_
_entity.id
_entity.type
_entity.pdbx_description
1 polymer ?
#
loop_
_entity_poly.entity_id
_entity_poly.type
_entity_poly.pdbx_seq_one_letter_code
_entity_poly.pdbx_strand_id
1 'polypeptide(L)' 'MYVEAEAGDTCPADNICGGKMSYPRTIWVVRHAEREDNINRKWRSLPGGSELASDNSMLSERGRTQAKECAVRFGLVF' A
#
# COMPACT_ATOMS: atom_id res chain seq x y z
N MET A 1 7.23 26.77 18.58
CA MET A 1 8.42 25.91 18.45
C MET A 1 8.08 24.88 17.38
N TYR A 2 8.36 25.19 16.12
CA TYR A 2 8.21 24.27 15.01
C TYR A 2 9.62 23.94 14.52
N VAL A 3 9.89 22.66 14.34
CA VAL A 3 11.15 22.17 13.77
C VAL A 3 10.93 22.11 12.27
N GLU A 4 11.66 22.94 11.52
CA GLU A 4 11.66 22.91 10.06
C GLU A 4 12.32 21.62 9.58
N ALA A 5 11.61 20.85 8.76
CA ALA A 5 12.22 19.77 8.00
C ALA A 5 12.80 20.39 6.73
N GLU A 6 14.14 20.40 6.63
CA GLU A 6 14.85 20.80 5.43
C GLU A 6 14.59 19.81 4.30
N ALA A 7 13.66 20.16 3.41
CA ALA A 7 13.57 19.57 2.08
C ALA A 7 14.36 20.48 1.14
N GLY A 8 15.66 20.18 1.02
CA GLY A 8 16.48 20.70 -0.07
C GLY A 8 15.85 20.30 -1.40
N ASP A 9 15.27 21.28 -2.09
CA ASP A 9 15.11 21.40 -3.54
C ASP A 9 14.26 22.66 -3.81
N THR A 10 14.79 23.83 -3.47
CA THR A 10 14.21 25.11 -3.92
C THR A 10 14.67 25.38 -5.34
N CYS A 11 13.82 25.09 -6.34
CA CYS A 11 13.97 25.67 -7.67
C CYS A 11 13.44 27.12 -7.67
N PRO A 12 14.17 28.09 -8.25
CA PRO A 12 13.68 29.44 -8.41
C PRO A 12 12.55 29.50 -9.45
N ALA A 13 11.71 30.54 -9.37
CA ALA A 13 10.47 30.70 -10.12
C ALA A 13 10.66 30.97 -11.63
N ASP A 14 11.90 31.11 -12.09
CA ASP A 14 12.26 31.07 -13.50
C ASP A 14 12.46 29.60 -13.90
N ASN A 15 11.51 29.03 -14.65
CA ASN A 15 11.37 27.61 -15.02
C ASN A 15 12.55 26.96 -15.79
N ILE A 16 13.80 27.40 -15.62
CA ILE A 16 15.00 26.83 -16.21
C ILE A 16 15.80 26.15 -15.10
N CYS A 17 15.28 25.01 -14.66
CA CYS A 17 16.08 24.05 -13.91
C CYS A 17 16.93 23.27 -14.92
N GLY A 18 18.24 23.52 -14.97
CA GLY A 18 19.21 22.76 -15.80
C GLY A 18 19.40 21.29 -15.38
N GLY A 19 18.41 20.69 -14.72
CA GLY A 19 18.42 19.32 -14.22
C GLY A 19 17.09 18.65 -14.53
N LYS A 20 17.17 17.51 -15.22
CA LYS A 20 16.13 16.51 -15.53
C LYS A 20 14.69 16.91 -15.18
N MET A 21 13.87 17.11 -16.22
CA MET A 21 12.41 17.22 -16.16
C MET A 21 11.84 16.21 -15.13
N SER A 22 11.41 16.71 -13.96
CA SER A 22 10.77 15.87 -12.95
C SER A 22 9.31 15.73 -13.32
N TYR A 23 8.94 14.60 -13.93
CA TYR A 23 7.53 14.28 -14.15
C TYR A 23 6.79 14.17 -12.81
N PRO A 24 5.53 14.62 -12.74
CA PRO A 24 4.73 14.46 -11.54
C PRO A 24 4.65 12.98 -11.16
N ARG A 25 4.96 12.67 -9.90
CA ARG A 25 4.88 11.30 -9.36
C ARG A 25 3.55 11.11 -8.66
N THR A 26 2.85 10.02 -8.98
CA THR A 26 1.63 9.64 -8.28
C THR A 26 1.96 8.59 -7.22
N ILE A 27 1.59 8.86 -5.97
CA ILE A 27 1.72 7.92 -4.86
C ILE A 27 0.35 7.33 -4.57
N TRP A 28 0.28 6.00 -4.55
CA TRP A 28 -0.93 5.25 -4.24
C TRP A 28 -0.79 4.56 -2.89
N VAL A 29 -1.80 4.70 -2.02
CA VAL A 29 -1.87 4.03 -0.72
C VAL A 29 -2.96 2.98 -0.78
N VAL A 30 -2.61 1.72 -0.47
CA VAL A 30 -3.54 0.59 -0.57
C VAL A 30 -3.62 -0.12 0.78
N ARG A 31 -4.83 -0.37 1.27
CA ARG A 31 -5.08 -1.19 2.46
C ARG A 31 -5.05 -2.68 2.09
N HIS A 32 -4.64 -3.53 3.04
CA HIS A 32 -4.82 -4.97 2.91
C HIS A 32 -6.30 -5.35 2.70
N ALA A 33 -6.54 -6.45 2.00
CA ALA A 33 -7.87 -7.00 1.77
C ALA A 33 -8.44 -7.72 3.01
N GLU A 34 -9.62 -8.33 2.90
CA GLU A 34 -10.25 -9.08 4.00
C GLU A 34 -9.33 -10.17 4.58
N ARG A 35 -9.26 -10.24 5.92
CA ARG A 35 -8.45 -11.20 6.67
C ARG A 35 -9.30 -12.28 7.32
N GLU A 36 -8.72 -13.45 7.56
CA GLU A 36 -9.40 -14.60 8.18
C GLU A 36 -9.84 -14.33 9.63
N ASP A 37 -9.11 -13.52 10.39
CA ASP A 37 -9.46 -13.16 11.77
C ASP A 37 -10.69 -12.25 11.87
N ASN A 38 -10.96 -11.45 10.83
CA ASN A 38 -12.16 -10.61 10.75
C ASN A 38 -13.45 -11.43 10.60
N ILE A 39 -13.37 -12.63 10.02
CA ILE A 39 -14.52 -13.46 9.66
C ILE A 39 -14.65 -14.70 10.55
N ASN A 40 -13.53 -15.26 11.00
CA ASN A 40 -13.49 -16.52 11.72
C ASN A 40 -12.60 -16.42 12.97
N ARG A 41 -13.21 -16.45 14.16
CA ARG A 41 -12.46 -16.44 15.43
C ARG A 41 -11.55 -17.66 15.62
N LYS A 42 -11.77 -18.75 14.88
CA LYS A 42 -10.95 -19.96 14.88
C LYS A 42 -9.99 -20.03 13.69
N TRP A 43 -9.69 -18.92 13.04
CA TRP A 43 -8.81 -18.89 11.85
C TRP A 43 -7.45 -19.60 12.05
N ARG A 44 -6.92 -19.63 13.28
CA ARG A 44 -5.67 -20.34 13.59
C ARG A 44 -5.75 -21.87 13.47
N SER A 45 -6.95 -22.45 13.48
CA SER A 45 -7.13 -23.88 13.23
C SER A 45 -7.22 -24.21 11.73
N LEU A 46 -7.22 -23.20 10.86
CA LEU A 46 -7.16 -23.43 9.42
C LEU A 46 -5.76 -23.92 9.01
N PRO A 47 -5.65 -24.69 7.92
CA PRO A 47 -4.36 -25.06 7.36
C PRO A 47 -3.48 -23.83 7.12
N GLY A 48 -2.27 -23.81 7.66
CA GLY A 48 -1.34 -22.68 7.59
C GLY A 48 -1.56 -21.57 8.61
N GLY A 49 -2.61 -21.64 9.45
CA GLY A 49 -2.90 -20.64 10.49
C GLY A 49 -2.25 -20.92 11.85
N SER A 50 -1.87 -22.17 12.13
CA SER A 50 -1.38 -22.59 13.46
C SER A 50 -0.02 -22.00 13.81
N GLU A 51 0.85 -21.87 12.81
CA GLU A 51 2.23 -21.36 12.92
C GLU A 51 2.32 -19.83 12.88
N LEU A 52 1.22 -19.15 12.56
CA LEU A 52 1.18 -17.70 12.45
C LEU A 52 0.98 -17.04 13.82
N ALA A 53 1.60 -15.87 13.98
CA ALA A 53 1.37 -14.99 15.12
C ALA A 53 -0.09 -14.52 15.14
N SER A 54 -0.62 -14.24 16.34
CA SER A 54 -2.04 -13.91 16.53
C SER A 54 -2.50 -12.64 15.82
N ASP A 55 -1.57 -11.74 15.52
CA ASP A 55 -1.77 -10.49 14.78
C ASP A 55 -1.45 -10.61 13.29
N ASN A 56 -0.93 -11.75 12.84
CA ASN A 56 -0.48 -12.01 11.47
C ASN A 56 -1.37 -13.05 10.76
N SER A 57 -2.67 -12.79 10.73
CA SER A 57 -3.63 -13.68 10.05
C SER A 57 -3.51 -13.61 8.53
N MET A 58 -3.85 -14.72 7.87
CA MET A 58 -3.91 -14.81 6.42
C MET A 58 -5.06 -13.96 5.85
N LEU A 59 -4.96 -13.60 4.57
CA LEU A 59 -6.11 -13.12 3.82
C LEU A 59 -7.14 -14.23 3.65
N SER A 60 -8.42 -13.86 3.69
CA SER A 60 -9.49 -14.78 3.37
C SER A 60 -9.45 -15.19 1.89
N GLU A 61 -10.20 -16.22 1.50
CA GLU A 61 -10.41 -16.51 0.08
C GLU A 61 -10.96 -15.29 -0.68
N ARG A 62 -11.94 -14.58 -0.08
CA ARG A 62 -12.47 -13.33 -0.63
C ARG A 62 -11.41 -12.23 -0.67
N GLY A 63 -10.60 -12.09 0.37
CA GLY A 63 -9.51 -11.11 0.44
C GLY A 63 -8.48 -11.32 -0.67
N ARG A 64 -8.15 -12.58 -1.00
CA ARG A 64 -7.26 -12.92 -2.13
C ARG A 64 -7.86 -12.51 -3.47
N THR A 65 -9.18 -12.67 -3.66
CA THR A 65 -9.87 -12.21 -4.87
C THR A 65 -9.90 -10.68 -4.97
N GLN A 66 -10.16 -9.98 -3.87
CA GLN A 66 -10.10 -8.51 -3.81
C GLN A 66 -8.71 -7.97 -4.18
N ALA A 67 -7.64 -8.63 -3.75
CA ALA A 67 -6.28 -8.25 -4.12
C ALA A 67 -6.05 -8.40 -5.64
N LYS A 68 -6.58 -9.45 -6.27
CA LYS A 68 -6.53 -9.63 -7.74
C LYS A 68 -7.35 -8.57 -8.48
N GLU A 69 -8.55 -8.28 -8.02
CA GLU A 69 -9.39 -7.21 -8.58
C GLU A 69 -8.69 -5.85 -8.46
N CYS A 70 -8.01 -5.59 -7.35
CA CYS A 70 -7.21 -4.39 -7.15
C CYS A 70 -6.07 -4.32 -8.19
N ALA A 71 -5.31 -5.39 -8.37
CA ALA A 71 -4.26 -5.44 -9.38
C ALA A 71 -4.78 -5.16 -10.81
N VAL A 72 -5.94 -5.73 -11.16
CA VAL A 72 -6.59 -5.45 -12.46
C VAL A 72 -6.97 -3.97 -12.57
N ARG A 73 -7.56 -3.37 -11.53
CA ARG A 73 -7.92 -1.93 -11.56
C ARG A 73 -6.70 -1.04 -11.71
N PHE A 74 -5.61 -1.33 -11.00
CA PHE A 74 -4.36 -0.59 -11.16
C PHE A 74 -3.75 -0.77 -12.55
N GLY A 75 -3.88 -1.95 -13.14
CA GLY A 75 -3.45 -2.22 -14.51
C GLY A 75 -4.33 -1.61 -15.60
N LEU A 76 -5.56 -1.19 -15.30
CA LEU A 76 -6.44 -0.46 -16.23
C LEU A 76 -6.27 1.06 -16.15
N VAL A 77 -5.56 1.57 -15.14
CA VAL A 77 -5.23 2.99 -14.98
C VAL A 77 -4.03 3.40 -15.86
N PHE A 78 -3.35 2.43 -16.48
CA PHE A 78 -2.20 2.59 -17.38
C PHE A 78 -2.34 1.69 -18.62
#